data_AF-W9RTS8-F1
#
_entry.id   AF-W9RTS8-F1
#
_cell.length_a   1.000
_cell.length_b   1.000
_cell.length_c   1.000
_cell.angle_alpha   90.00
_cell.angle_beta   90.00
_cell.angle_gamma   90.00
#
_symmetry.space_group_name_H-M   'P 1'
#
loop_
_entity.id
_entity.type
_entity.pdbx_description
1 polymer ?
#
loop_
_entity_poly.entity_id
_entity_poly.type
_entity_poly.pdbx_seq_one_letter_code
_entity_poly.pdbx_strand_id
1 'polypeptide(L)'
;MEDMTLLSTLFRDLDTVLENDYHNPTFPANANGPRQPWHDLHCKIDGPAAYDVLTNFEQRWKKAKWRDFRLKKIASWNDDALLKVDRISWILTPSSGPVGDQNVCVCSEEDPENWHVQVFRSIDSGSVKGFPQGIVESEAKNLTGAKNLIVDKSIHTAYVKAIRSAQHFIYIENQYFVGSSYFWPSYKNAGADNVIPVELALKIASKIKENEPFQGVPTSASVQEILFWQGQTMAMMYHVVAEAIKKEGLSDEYHPQDYLNFFCLGKREASSSHQTCSSSSHTNLQPTENRALASVQKLRRFMIYVHSKGMIVDDEYIIMGSANINQRSLDGSRDTEIAMGAYQRKHTCSAMERYTVIECRSGPSTLVSSRILSANRTAPRMR
;
A
#
# COMPACT_ATOMS: atom_id res chain seq x y z
N MET A 1 -0.18 27.33 3.95
CA MET A 1 -1.29 26.45 4.42
C MET A 1 -2.59 26.71 3.65
N GLU A 2 -2.57 27.46 2.53
CA GLU A 2 -3.77 27.85 1.74
C GLU A 2 -4.05 26.95 0.51
N ASP A 3 -3.19 25.98 0.19
CA ASP A 3 -3.28 25.20 -1.05
C ASP A 3 -4.06 23.86 -0.91
N MET A 4 -4.08 23.28 0.30
CA MET A 4 -4.78 22.01 0.56
C MET A 4 -6.32 22.11 0.48
N THR A 5 -6.86 23.33 0.59
CA THR A 5 -8.31 23.58 0.55
C THR A 5 -8.91 23.46 -0.86
N LEU A 6 -8.11 23.75 -1.90
CA LEU A 6 -8.51 23.68 -3.30
C LEU A 6 -8.60 22.22 -3.79
N LEU A 7 -7.61 21.39 -3.46
CA LEU A 7 -7.54 19.99 -3.92
C LEU A 7 -8.72 19.13 -3.46
N SER A 8 -9.30 19.48 -2.31
CA SER A 8 -10.44 18.76 -1.73
C SER A 8 -11.80 19.39 -2.00
N THR A 9 -11.92 20.37 -2.90
CA THR A 9 -13.21 21.07 -3.15
C THR A 9 -14.30 20.14 -3.71
N LEU A 10 -15.53 20.36 -3.28
CA LEU A 10 -16.72 19.68 -3.79
C LEU A 10 -17.39 20.49 -4.89
N PHE A 11 -17.56 21.80 -4.68
CA PHE A 11 -18.38 22.64 -5.55
C PHE A 11 -17.78 24.02 -5.84
N ARG A 12 -16.74 24.43 -5.11
CA ARG A 12 -16.04 25.69 -5.37
C ARG A 12 -15.02 25.49 -6.47
N ASP A 13 -14.78 26.55 -7.24
CA ASP A 13 -13.66 26.64 -8.18
C ASP A 13 -13.69 25.55 -9.28
N LEU A 14 -14.87 24.94 -9.51
CA LEU A 14 -15.08 23.93 -10.55
C LEU A 14 -14.88 24.50 -11.96
N ASP A 15 -15.05 25.81 -12.12
CA ASP A 15 -14.87 26.60 -13.34
C ASP A 15 -13.46 27.23 -13.46
N THR A 16 -12.53 26.88 -12.55
CA THR A 16 -11.16 27.40 -12.56
C THR A 16 -10.14 26.33 -12.94
N VAL A 17 -9.20 25.98 -12.05
CA VAL A 17 -8.20 24.91 -12.23
C VAL A 17 -8.81 23.53 -12.44
N LEU A 18 -10.12 23.37 -12.18
CA LEU A 18 -10.84 22.10 -12.26
C LEU A 18 -11.79 21.98 -13.46
N GLU A 19 -11.89 23.00 -14.32
CA GLU A 19 -12.86 23.03 -15.43
C GLU A 19 -12.73 21.80 -16.35
N ASN A 20 -11.48 21.38 -16.60
CA ASN A 20 -11.16 20.21 -17.42
C ASN A 20 -10.71 18.99 -16.59
N ASP A 21 -10.85 19.05 -15.26
CA ASP A 21 -10.46 18.00 -14.30
C ASP A 21 -11.61 17.71 -13.31
N TYR A 22 -12.83 17.59 -13.86
CA TYR A 22 -14.00 17.18 -13.10
C TYR A 22 -14.12 15.65 -13.10
N HIS A 23 -13.91 15.04 -11.93
CA HIS A 23 -14.13 13.61 -11.73
C HIS A 23 -15.26 13.36 -10.73
N ASN A 24 -16.30 12.67 -11.15
CA ASN A 24 -17.24 11.98 -10.26
C ASN A 24 -17.84 10.77 -11.00
N PRO A 25 -17.49 9.53 -10.64
CA PRO A 25 -18.03 8.34 -11.30
C PRO A 25 -19.40 7.92 -10.74
N THR A 26 -19.88 8.57 -9.67
CA THR A 26 -21.17 8.28 -9.02
C THR A 26 -22.33 9.04 -9.68
N PHE A 27 -22.07 10.23 -10.21
CA PHE A 27 -23.08 11.11 -10.79
C PHE A 27 -22.66 11.58 -12.20
N PRO A 28 -23.62 11.96 -13.06
CA PRO A 28 -23.31 12.49 -14.38
C PRO A 28 -22.37 13.71 -14.36
N ALA A 29 -21.53 13.86 -15.38
CA ALA A 29 -20.55 14.95 -15.47
C ALA A 29 -21.17 16.36 -15.54
N ASN A 30 -22.41 16.47 -16.07
CA ASN A 30 -23.14 17.73 -16.17
C ASN A 30 -23.89 18.13 -14.88
N ALA A 31 -23.59 17.49 -13.75
CA ALA A 31 -24.29 17.69 -12.48
C ALA A 31 -23.91 18.98 -11.73
N ASN A 32 -22.96 19.79 -12.21
CA ASN A 32 -22.45 20.99 -11.50
C ASN A 32 -22.04 20.70 -10.05
N GLY A 33 -21.44 19.53 -9.83
CA GLY A 33 -20.97 19.06 -8.53
C GLY A 33 -21.90 18.05 -7.82
N PRO A 34 -21.38 17.41 -6.75
CA PRO A 34 -20.02 17.61 -6.27
C PRO A 34 -19.02 16.87 -7.15
N ARG A 35 -17.82 17.45 -7.33
CA ARG A 35 -16.62 16.68 -7.65
C ARG A 35 -16.40 15.62 -6.56
N GLN A 36 -15.72 14.54 -6.89
CA GLN A 36 -15.19 13.60 -5.91
C GLN A 36 -13.72 13.97 -5.62
N PRO A 37 -13.40 14.58 -4.46
CA PRO A 37 -12.03 14.81 -4.06
C PRO A 37 -11.20 13.54 -4.02
N TRP A 38 -9.92 13.65 -4.37
CA TRP A 38 -8.99 12.55 -4.41
C TRP A 38 -7.93 12.71 -3.31
N HIS A 39 -7.98 11.83 -2.30
CA HIS A 39 -6.97 11.75 -1.23
C HIS A 39 -6.10 10.52 -1.49
N ASP A 40 -4.81 10.73 -1.70
CA ASP A 40 -3.89 9.67 -2.11
C ASP A 40 -2.48 9.94 -1.59
N LEU A 41 -1.63 8.93 -1.64
CA LEU A 41 -0.24 8.99 -1.20
C LEU A 41 0.68 8.65 -2.38
N HIS A 42 1.76 9.42 -2.53
CA HIS A 42 2.83 9.13 -3.50
C HIS A 42 4.18 9.47 -2.92
N CYS A 43 5.23 8.79 -3.38
CA CYS A 43 6.61 9.04 -2.94
C CYS A 43 7.55 9.20 -4.13
N LYS A 44 8.62 9.96 -3.91
CA LYS A 44 9.79 9.98 -4.79
C LYS A 44 10.91 9.21 -4.09
N ILE A 45 11.57 8.32 -4.82
CA ILE A 45 12.71 7.55 -4.32
C ILE A 45 13.96 8.05 -5.05
N ASP A 46 14.94 8.50 -4.30
CA ASP A 46 16.28 8.78 -4.80
C ASP A 46 17.27 7.70 -4.30
N GLY A 47 18.43 7.60 -4.93
CA GLY A 47 19.48 6.68 -4.51
C GLY A 47 19.36 5.25 -5.07
N PRO A 48 20.03 4.27 -4.44
CA PRO A 48 20.11 2.90 -4.97
C PRO A 48 18.74 2.27 -5.25
N ALA A 49 17.76 2.48 -4.35
CA ALA A 49 16.42 1.91 -4.49
C ALA A 49 15.64 2.41 -5.74
N ALA A 50 16.03 3.54 -6.34
CA ALA A 50 15.46 3.97 -7.61
C ALA A 50 15.80 2.98 -8.75
N TYR A 51 16.96 2.32 -8.68
CA TYR A 51 17.38 1.30 -9.65
C TYR A 51 16.61 0.00 -9.50
N ASP A 52 16.04 -0.30 -8.33
CA ASP A 52 15.13 -1.43 -8.16
C ASP A 52 13.79 -1.20 -8.87
N VAL A 53 13.28 0.05 -8.81
CA VAL A 53 12.09 0.47 -9.57
C VAL A 53 12.35 0.41 -11.07
N LEU A 54 13.52 0.87 -11.53
CA LEU A 54 13.96 0.74 -12.92
C LEU A 54 14.05 -0.74 -13.33
N THR A 55 14.68 -1.59 -12.50
CA THR A 55 14.80 -3.03 -12.76
C THR A 55 13.43 -3.67 -12.93
N ASN A 56 12.45 -3.32 -12.09
CA ASN A 56 11.07 -3.76 -12.27
C ASN A 56 10.49 -3.35 -13.63
N PHE A 57 10.67 -2.10 -14.05
CA PHE A 57 10.22 -1.63 -15.36
C PHE A 57 10.87 -2.43 -16.50
N GLU A 58 12.20 -2.59 -16.47
CA GLU A 58 12.92 -3.32 -17.52
C GLU A 58 12.48 -4.78 -17.63
N GLN A 59 12.30 -5.45 -16.50
CA GLN A 59 11.87 -6.85 -16.45
C GLN A 59 10.49 -7.03 -17.10
N ARG A 60 9.56 -6.10 -16.85
CA ARG A 60 8.22 -6.09 -17.45
C ARG A 60 8.27 -5.74 -18.94
N TRP A 61 9.04 -4.71 -19.30
CA TRP A 61 9.22 -4.29 -20.69
C TRP A 61 9.77 -5.43 -21.56
N LYS A 62 10.82 -6.11 -21.08
CA LYS A 62 11.42 -7.27 -21.75
C LYS A 62 10.43 -8.45 -21.91
N LYS A 63 9.48 -8.61 -20.99
CA LYS A 63 8.42 -9.64 -21.08
C LYS A 63 7.32 -9.26 -22.07
N ALA A 64 6.88 -8.00 -22.06
CA ALA A 64 5.84 -7.49 -22.95
C ALA A 64 6.28 -7.55 -24.42
N LYS A 65 7.50 -7.10 -24.73
CA LYS A 65 8.06 -7.21 -26.10
C LYS A 65 8.01 -8.64 -26.65
N TRP A 66 8.29 -9.65 -25.82
CA TRP A 66 8.28 -11.04 -26.28
C TRP A 66 6.88 -11.55 -26.69
N ARG A 67 5.80 -10.89 -26.26
CA ARG A 67 4.44 -11.21 -26.69
C ARG A 67 4.11 -10.58 -28.05
N ASP A 68 4.52 -9.34 -28.30
CA ASP A 68 4.20 -8.62 -29.55
C ASP A 68 5.03 -9.12 -30.76
N PHE A 69 6.28 -9.52 -30.55
CA PHE A 69 7.17 -9.93 -31.65
C PHE A 69 6.95 -11.37 -32.16
N ARG A 70 6.04 -12.16 -31.57
CA ARG A 70 5.68 -13.49 -32.13
C ARG A 70 4.96 -13.41 -33.49
N LEU A 71 4.49 -12.22 -33.88
CA LEU A 71 3.77 -11.99 -35.15
C LEU A 71 4.61 -11.36 -36.28
N LYS A 72 5.89 -10.99 -36.06
CA LYS A 72 6.75 -10.44 -37.13
C LYS A 72 8.15 -11.05 -37.07
N LYS A 73 8.30 -12.18 -37.76
CA LYS A 73 9.57 -12.94 -37.90
C LYS A 73 10.48 -12.39 -39.01
N ILE A 74 10.42 -11.09 -39.29
CA ILE A 74 11.22 -10.44 -40.33
C ILE A 74 11.68 -9.08 -39.79
N ALA A 75 13.00 -8.87 -39.88
CA ALA A 75 13.79 -7.70 -39.47
C ALA A 75 14.30 -7.74 -38.01
N SER A 76 15.52 -8.27 -37.87
CA SER A 76 16.40 -8.04 -36.72
C SER A 76 16.81 -6.57 -36.70
N TRP A 77 15.98 -5.73 -36.08
CA TRP A 77 16.42 -4.41 -35.67
C TRP A 77 16.83 -4.52 -34.20
N ASN A 78 18.08 -4.15 -33.91
CA ASN A 78 18.55 -3.87 -32.56
C ASN A 78 17.70 -2.70 -32.03
N ASP A 79 16.53 -3.03 -31.50
CA ASP A 79 15.52 -2.05 -31.14
C ASP A 79 15.84 -1.46 -29.76
N ASP A 80 16.62 -0.38 -29.80
CA ASP A 80 17.13 0.46 -28.70
C ASP A 80 16.02 1.24 -27.95
N ALA A 81 14.75 0.81 -28.05
CA ALA A 81 13.62 1.48 -27.39
C ALA A 81 13.72 1.51 -25.85
N LEU A 82 14.54 0.64 -25.25
CA LEU A 82 14.94 0.75 -23.84
C LEU A 82 16.33 1.35 -23.79
N LEU A 83 16.42 2.61 -23.33
CA LEU A 83 17.69 3.29 -23.14
C LEU A 83 18.55 2.52 -22.15
N LYS A 84 19.79 2.24 -22.56
CA LYS A 84 20.80 1.62 -21.72
C LYS A 84 21.46 2.70 -20.87
N VAL A 85 20.99 2.84 -19.64
CA VAL A 85 21.41 3.90 -18.72
C VAL A 85 22.92 3.87 -18.47
N ASP A 86 23.54 2.69 -18.49
CA ASP A 86 24.99 2.47 -18.41
C ASP A 86 25.78 3.14 -19.56
N ARG A 87 25.13 3.46 -20.69
CA ARG A 87 25.75 4.15 -21.82
C ARG A 87 25.62 5.67 -21.75
N ILE A 88 24.88 6.20 -20.78
CA ILE A 88 24.63 7.62 -20.63
C ILE A 88 25.59 8.16 -19.58
N SER A 89 26.66 8.83 -20.03
CA SER A 89 27.80 9.19 -19.18
C SER A 89 27.48 10.11 -18.00
N TRP A 90 26.39 10.87 -18.06
CA TRP A 90 25.95 11.76 -16.97
C TRP A 90 24.98 11.10 -15.97
N ILE A 91 24.57 9.85 -16.20
CA ILE A 91 23.74 9.11 -15.25
C ILE A 91 24.63 8.17 -14.44
N LEU A 92 24.70 8.42 -13.13
CA LEU A 92 25.45 7.58 -12.19
C LEU A 92 24.74 6.25 -12.01
N THR A 93 25.40 5.14 -12.35
CA THR A 93 24.84 3.78 -12.18
C THR A 93 25.54 3.03 -11.05
N PRO A 94 24.84 2.12 -10.34
CA PRO A 94 25.47 1.25 -9.36
C PRO A 94 26.56 0.41 -10.03
N SER A 95 27.73 0.32 -9.40
CA SER A 95 28.85 -0.49 -9.93
C SER A 95 28.65 -1.97 -9.59
N SER A 96 29.22 -2.87 -10.39
CA SER A 96 29.20 -4.30 -10.04
C SER A 96 30.15 -4.58 -8.87
N GLY A 97 29.62 -4.80 -7.67
CA GLY A 97 30.41 -5.17 -6.48
C GLY A 97 29.72 -4.86 -5.14
N PRO A 98 30.32 -5.27 -4.01
CA PRO A 98 29.74 -5.11 -2.67
C PRO A 98 29.64 -3.65 -2.18
N VAL A 99 30.33 -2.72 -2.85
CA VAL A 99 30.27 -1.27 -2.59
C VAL A 99 29.65 -0.52 -3.78
N GLY A 100 28.96 -1.26 -4.66
CA GLY A 100 28.47 -0.77 -5.94
C GLY A 100 27.51 0.41 -5.84
N ASP A 101 26.74 0.45 -4.75
CA ASP A 101 25.72 1.45 -4.51
C ASP A 101 26.30 2.80 -4.04
N GLN A 102 27.56 2.83 -3.60
CA GLN A 102 28.15 4.03 -2.99
C GLN A 102 28.18 5.24 -3.94
N ASN A 103 28.31 4.99 -5.25
CA ASN A 103 28.32 6.06 -6.26
C ASN A 103 26.93 6.66 -6.54
N VAL A 104 25.86 6.00 -6.08
CA VAL A 104 24.48 6.49 -6.23
C VAL A 104 23.83 6.81 -4.88
N CYS A 105 24.53 6.64 -3.76
CA CYS A 105 24.04 7.06 -2.45
C CYS A 105 23.86 8.59 -2.41
N VAL A 106 22.73 9.02 -1.86
CA VAL A 106 22.37 10.45 -1.75
C VAL A 106 23.03 11.10 -0.54
N CYS A 107 23.00 10.38 0.60
CA CYS A 107 23.54 10.83 1.88
C CYS A 107 24.43 9.74 2.49
N SER A 108 25.22 10.10 3.50
CA SER A 108 26.05 9.15 4.25
C SER A 108 25.23 8.36 5.28
N GLU A 109 25.68 7.17 5.67
CA GLU A 109 25.03 6.32 6.70
C GLU A 109 24.93 6.98 8.10
N GLU A 110 25.74 8.01 8.35
CA GLU A 110 25.71 8.77 9.60
C GLU A 110 24.81 10.02 9.53
N ASP A 111 24.32 10.37 8.34
CA ASP A 111 23.39 11.48 8.15
C ASP A 111 22.03 11.14 8.78
N PRO A 112 21.48 11.98 9.68
CA PRO A 112 20.15 11.75 10.26
C PRO A 112 19.03 11.73 9.21
N GLU A 113 19.20 12.45 8.10
CA GLU A 113 18.23 12.49 7.02
C GLU A 113 18.33 11.28 6.07
N ASN A 114 19.22 10.32 6.35
CA ASN A 114 19.36 9.11 5.53
C ASN A 114 18.18 8.14 5.70
N TRP A 115 17.69 7.63 4.57
CA TRP A 115 16.60 6.66 4.52
C TRP A 115 17.10 5.30 4.06
N HIS A 116 16.75 4.26 4.80
CA HIS A 116 16.85 2.89 4.31
C HIS A 116 15.55 2.55 3.59
N VAL A 117 15.64 2.35 2.27
CA VAL A 117 14.48 2.09 1.42
C VAL A 117 14.59 0.70 0.83
N GLN A 118 13.47 -0.03 0.80
CA GLN A 118 13.34 -1.30 0.12
C GLN A 118 12.12 -1.30 -0.80
N VAL A 119 12.29 -1.79 -2.03
CA VAL A 119 11.19 -1.98 -2.99
C VAL A 119 10.60 -3.39 -2.86
N PHE A 120 9.27 -3.46 -2.86
CA PHE A 120 8.47 -4.67 -2.76
C PHE A 120 7.50 -4.75 -3.95
N ARG A 121 7.11 -5.97 -4.33
CA ARG A 121 6.17 -6.22 -5.43
C ARG A 121 5.16 -7.32 -5.13
N SER A 122 4.06 -7.27 -5.87
CA SER A 122 3.17 -8.39 -6.14
C SER A 122 3.26 -8.65 -7.64
N ILE A 123 3.99 -9.68 -8.08
CA ILE A 123 4.19 -9.93 -9.51
C ILE A 123 4.61 -11.37 -9.77
N ASP A 124 4.27 -11.92 -10.93
CA ASP A 124 4.62 -13.30 -11.30
C ASP A 124 5.53 -13.40 -12.54
N SER A 125 6.08 -14.60 -12.76
CA SER A 125 6.90 -14.95 -13.93
C SER A 125 6.17 -14.83 -15.27
N GLY A 126 4.84 -14.71 -15.26
CA GLY A 126 4.03 -14.40 -16.43
C GLY A 126 4.15 -12.94 -16.87
N SER A 127 4.48 -12.06 -15.93
CA SER A 127 4.55 -10.61 -16.10
C SER A 127 5.97 -10.05 -16.23
N VAL A 128 6.99 -10.82 -15.85
CA VAL A 128 8.40 -10.42 -15.94
C VAL A 128 9.28 -11.42 -16.69
N LYS A 129 10.44 -10.92 -17.14
CA LYS A 129 11.56 -11.72 -17.63
C LYS A 129 12.71 -11.65 -16.60
N GLY A 130 13.39 -12.77 -16.35
CA GLY A 130 14.55 -12.82 -15.44
C GLY A 130 14.28 -13.46 -14.08
N PHE A 131 13.06 -13.93 -13.82
CA PHE A 131 12.81 -14.81 -12.67
C PHE A 131 13.55 -16.15 -12.83
N PRO A 132 14.01 -16.74 -11.71
CA PRO A 132 14.64 -18.06 -11.72
C PRO A 132 13.68 -19.13 -12.24
N GLN A 133 14.23 -20.22 -12.77
CA GLN A 133 13.45 -21.35 -13.28
C GLN A 133 13.33 -22.49 -12.27
N GLY A 134 14.28 -22.60 -11.33
CA GLY A 134 14.29 -23.64 -10.30
C GLY A 134 13.57 -23.21 -9.02
N ILE A 135 12.97 -24.18 -8.32
CA ILE A 135 12.29 -23.96 -7.03
C ILE A 135 13.29 -23.47 -5.98
N VAL A 136 14.45 -24.13 -5.86
CA VAL A 136 15.49 -23.79 -4.85
C VAL A 136 16.00 -22.36 -5.05
N GLU A 137 16.26 -21.95 -6.29
CA GLU A 137 16.69 -20.58 -6.61
C GLU A 137 15.58 -19.55 -6.35
N SER A 138 14.32 -19.95 -6.55
CA SER A 138 13.15 -19.10 -6.28
C SER A 138 12.99 -18.88 -4.77
N GLU A 139 13.08 -19.94 -3.98
CA GLU A 139 13.00 -19.90 -2.52
C GLU A 139 14.14 -19.08 -1.92
N ALA A 140 15.37 -19.24 -2.44
CA ALA A 140 16.52 -18.42 -2.03
C ALA A 140 16.35 -16.92 -2.31
N LYS A 141 15.38 -16.54 -3.15
CA LYS A 141 15.00 -15.16 -3.46
C LYS A 141 13.67 -14.75 -2.83
N ASN A 142 13.13 -15.55 -1.91
CA ASN A 142 11.83 -15.36 -1.28
C ASN A 142 10.65 -15.33 -2.28
N LEU A 143 10.82 -16.00 -3.42
CA LEU A 143 9.76 -16.21 -4.40
C LEU A 143 9.06 -17.55 -4.14
N THR A 144 7.76 -17.60 -4.38
CA THR A 144 6.96 -18.81 -4.16
C THR A 144 6.42 -19.38 -5.47
N GLY A 145 6.34 -20.70 -5.57
CA GLY A 145 5.68 -21.36 -6.69
C GLY A 145 4.16 -21.41 -6.52
N ALA A 146 3.39 -20.97 -7.51
CA ALA A 146 1.94 -21.12 -7.54
C ALA A 146 1.46 -21.36 -8.98
N LYS A 147 0.64 -22.40 -9.22
CA LYS A 147 0.01 -22.69 -10.53
C LYS A 147 0.99 -22.63 -11.72
N ASN A 148 2.18 -23.25 -11.57
CA ASN A 148 3.27 -23.25 -12.56
C ASN A 148 3.93 -21.88 -12.83
N LEU A 149 3.68 -20.88 -11.99
CA LEU A 149 4.33 -19.59 -12.02
C LEU A 149 5.20 -19.41 -10.77
N ILE A 150 6.28 -18.65 -10.94
CA ILE A 150 7.06 -18.12 -9.81
C ILE A 150 6.47 -16.76 -9.46
N VAL A 151 6.14 -16.57 -8.19
CA VAL A 151 5.37 -15.43 -7.67
C VAL A 151 6.18 -14.70 -6.62
N ASP A 152 6.33 -13.40 -6.81
CA ASP A 152 6.80 -12.42 -5.82
C ASP A 152 5.57 -11.87 -5.09
N LYS A 153 5.53 -12.07 -3.77
CA LYS A 153 4.51 -11.54 -2.85
C LYS A 153 5.17 -10.77 -1.71
N SER A 154 6.27 -10.09 -2.03
CA SER A 154 7.06 -9.35 -1.05
C SER A 154 6.29 -8.19 -0.43
N ILE A 155 5.30 -7.58 -1.12
CA ILE A 155 4.41 -6.57 -0.50
C ILE A 155 3.64 -7.17 0.67
N HIS A 156 2.97 -8.31 0.43
CA HIS A 156 2.21 -9.01 1.48
C HIS A 156 3.12 -9.37 2.66
N THR A 157 4.31 -9.90 2.37
CA THR A 157 5.31 -10.25 3.39
C THR A 157 5.78 -9.03 4.19
N ALA A 158 5.97 -7.88 3.52
CA ALA A 158 6.37 -6.63 4.16
C ALA A 158 5.30 -6.08 5.10
N TYR A 159 4.03 -6.08 4.68
CA TYR A 159 2.92 -5.72 5.55
C TYR A 159 2.87 -6.61 6.81
N VAL A 160 2.95 -7.94 6.65
CA VAL A 160 2.91 -8.88 7.78
C VAL A 160 4.07 -8.64 8.75
N LYS A 161 5.29 -8.47 8.26
CA LYS A 161 6.45 -8.20 9.12
C LYS A 161 6.30 -6.88 9.88
N ALA A 162 5.88 -5.82 9.20
CA ALA A 162 5.69 -4.51 9.82
C ALA A 162 4.63 -4.56 10.94
N ILE A 163 3.50 -5.22 10.70
CA ILE A 163 2.43 -5.41 11.69
C ILE A 163 2.94 -6.19 12.92
N ARG A 164 3.67 -7.28 12.69
CA ARG A 164 4.22 -8.11 13.78
C ARG A 164 5.23 -7.34 14.63
N SER A 165 6.06 -6.50 13.99
CA SER A 165 7.07 -5.68 14.66
C SER A 165 6.51 -4.49 15.43
N ALA A 166 5.29 -4.03 15.13
CA ALA A 166 4.67 -2.85 15.76
C ALA A 166 4.65 -2.94 17.29
N GLN A 167 4.80 -1.83 18.00
CA GLN A 167 4.80 -1.82 19.47
C GLN A 167 3.74 -0.87 20.04
N HIS A 168 3.46 0.24 19.37
CA HIS A 168 2.64 1.32 19.88
C HIS A 168 1.39 1.53 19.03
N PHE A 169 1.52 1.73 17.72
CA PHE A 169 0.35 1.96 16.88
C PHE A 169 0.59 1.62 15.41
N ILE A 170 -0.52 1.40 14.71
CA ILE A 170 -0.54 1.23 13.26
C ILE A 170 -1.60 2.15 12.68
N TYR A 171 -1.17 3.02 11.75
CA TYR A 171 -2.05 3.86 10.95
C TYR A 171 -2.09 3.36 9.51
N ILE A 172 -3.28 3.16 8.95
CA ILE A 172 -3.47 2.65 7.59
C ILE A 172 -4.45 3.54 6.83
N GLU A 173 -3.99 4.02 5.68
CA GLU A 173 -4.87 4.55 4.64
C GLU A 173 -4.93 3.58 3.47
N ASN A 174 -6.11 3.03 3.22
CA ASN A 174 -6.31 2.14 2.09
C ASN A 174 -7.67 2.31 1.42
N GLN A 175 -7.69 2.25 0.10
CA GLN A 175 -8.92 2.24 -0.69
C GLN A 175 -9.82 1.03 -0.35
N TYR A 176 -9.21 -0.14 -0.13
CA TYR A 176 -9.92 -1.36 0.24
C TYR A 176 -9.35 -1.98 1.50
N PHE A 177 -10.22 -2.58 2.30
CA PHE A 177 -9.81 -3.30 3.51
C PHE A 177 -10.59 -4.62 3.62
N VAL A 178 -10.13 -5.64 2.90
CA VAL A 178 -10.79 -6.95 2.79
C VAL A 178 -9.77 -8.08 2.83
N GLY A 179 -9.97 -9.06 3.71
CA GLY A 179 -9.07 -10.19 3.78
C GLY A 179 -9.36 -11.12 4.94
N SER A 180 -8.55 -12.16 5.02
CA SER A 180 -8.62 -13.20 6.03
C SER A 180 -9.98 -13.92 6.06
N SER A 181 -10.51 -14.25 4.87
CA SER A 181 -11.86 -14.80 4.76
C SER A 181 -12.07 -16.08 5.57
N TYR A 182 -11.04 -16.90 5.77
CA TYR A 182 -11.09 -18.10 6.62
C TYR A 182 -11.55 -17.84 8.06
N PHE A 183 -11.38 -16.61 8.58
CA PHE A 183 -11.87 -16.22 9.91
C PHE A 183 -13.19 -15.44 9.88
N TRP A 184 -13.79 -15.18 8.72
CA TRP A 184 -15.05 -14.46 8.65
C TRP A 184 -16.19 -15.23 9.34
N PRO A 185 -17.16 -14.51 9.96
CA PRO A 185 -18.32 -15.15 10.59
C PRO A 185 -19.12 -16.01 9.61
N SER A 186 -19.19 -15.59 8.35
CA SER A 186 -19.79 -16.32 7.23
C SER A 186 -18.84 -16.28 6.02
N TYR A 187 -19.03 -17.17 5.05
CA TYR A 187 -18.24 -17.20 3.80
C TYR A 187 -16.73 -17.44 3.99
N LYS A 188 -16.39 -18.44 4.83
CA LYS A 188 -14.99 -18.74 5.20
C LYS A 188 -14.05 -19.06 4.03
N ASN A 189 -14.60 -19.40 2.86
CA ASN A 189 -13.84 -19.74 1.66
C ASN A 189 -14.11 -18.78 0.49
N ALA A 190 -14.39 -17.51 0.76
CA ALA A 190 -14.62 -16.49 -0.27
C ALA A 190 -13.38 -16.17 -1.13
N GLY A 191 -12.22 -16.74 -0.79
CA GLY A 191 -10.97 -16.59 -1.55
C GLY A 191 -10.28 -15.24 -1.33
N ALA A 192 -10.53 -14.61 -0.17
CA ALA A 192 -9.81 -13.43 0.31
C ALA A 192 -8.75 -13.84 1.35
N ASP A 193 -7.75 -14.59 0.88
CA ASP A 193 -6.84 -15.36 1.74
C ASP A 193 -5.69 -14.54 2.37
N ASN A 194 -5.53 -13.28 2.01
CA ASN A 194 -4.49 -12.41 2.56
C ASN A 194 -4.68 -12.26 4.08
N VAL A 195 -3.59 -12.44 4.84
CA VAL A 195 -3.62 -12.45 6.32
C VAL A 195 -3.60 -11.04 6.96
N ILE A 196 -3.62 -9.95 6.18
CA ILE A 196 -3.40 -8.61 6.75
C ILE A 196 -4.43 -8.25 7.83
N PRO A 197 -5.75 -8.42 7.63
CA PRO A 197 -6.73 -8.13 8.67
C PRO A 197 -6.58 -8.99 9.94
N VAL A 198 -6.30 -10.29 9.81
CA VAL A 198 -6.14 -11.15 11.00
C VAL A 198 -4.84 -10.86 11.75
N GLU A 199 -3.73 -10.56 11.07
CA GLU A 199 -2.48 -10.18 11.72
C GLU A 199 -2.64 -8.90 12.55
N LEU A 200 -3.40 -7.92 12.05
CA LEU A 200 -3.75 -6.71 12.81
C LEU A 200 -4.58 -7.06 14.07
N ALA A 201 -5.63 -7.87 13.92
CA ALA A 201 -6.47 -8.24 15.05
C ALA A 201 -5.72 -9.06 16.11
N LEU A 202 -4.86 -9.99 15.69
CA LEU A 202 -4.01 -10.77 16.58
C LEU A 202 -2.94 -9.92 17.26
N LYS A 203 -2.40 -8.91 16.56
CA LYS A 203 -1.45 -7.97 17.15
C LYS A 203 -2.10 -7.13 18.27
N ILE A 204 -3.32 -6.66 18.03
CA ILE A 204 -4.10 -5.95 19.06
C ILE A 204 -4.38 -6.89 20.24
N ALA A 205 -4.85 -8.12 19.97
CA ALA A 205 -5.11 -9.10 21.01
C ALA A 205 -3.87 -9.45 21.85
N SER A 206 -2.68 -9.49 21.24
CA SER A 206 -1.44 -9.72 22.00
C SER A 206 -1.11 -8.54 22.92
N LYS A 207 -1.34 -7.30 22.46
CA LYS A 207 -1.09 -6.09 23.26
C LYS A 207 -2.08 -5.94 24.43
N ILE A 208 -3.34 -6.30 24.21
CA ILE A 208 -4.35 -6.40 25.30
C ILE A 208 -3.89 -7.39 26.37
N LYS A 209 -3.42 -8.57 25.96
CA LYS A 209 -2.90 -9.59 26.88
C LYS A 209 -1.68 -9.11 27.65
N GLU A 210 -0.84 -8.28 27.03
CA GLU A 210 0.34 -7.68 27.67
C GLU A 210 -0.02 -6.44 28.53
N ASN A 211 -1.29 -6.02 28.55
CA ASN A 211 -1.77 -4.79 29.16
C ASN A 211 -1.00 -3.54 28.68
N GLU A 212 -0.69 -3.50 27.39
CA GLU A 212 0.02 -2.39 26.75
C GLU A 212 -0.96 -1.53 25.91
N PRO A 213 -0.83 -0.19 25.95
CA PRO A 213 -1.63 0.68 25.11
C PRO A 213 -1.25 0.48 23.64
N PHE A 214 -2.22 0.14 22.79
CA PHE A 214 -2.00 -0.06 21.36
C PHE A 214 -3.23 0.35 20.55
N GLN A 215 -3.07 1.20 19.53
CA GLN A 215 -4.17 1.71 18.71
C GLN A 215 -3.99 1.39 17.22
N GLY A 216 -5.03 0.84 16.59
CA GLY A 216 -5.10 0.59 15.15
C GLY A 216 -6.14 1.47 14.47
N VAL A 217 -5.76 2.16 13.39
CA VAL A 217 -6.63 3.09 12.65
C VAL A 217 -6.61 2.82 11.14
N PRO A 218 -7.54 2.00 10.62
CA PRO A 218 -7.85 1.89 9.18
C PRO A 218 -8.87 2.93 8.64
N THR A 219 -8.69 3.37 7.40
CA THR A 219 -9.72 4.11 6.62
C THR A 219 -10.42 3.21 5.58
N SER A 220 -11.65 3.51 5.14
CA SER A 220 -12.31 2.74 4.04
C SER A 220 -13.35 3.50 3.20
N ALA A 221 -13.59 3.06 1.94
CA ALA A 221 -14.71 3.49 1.09
C ALA A 221 -15.19 2.48 -0.01
N SER A 222 -16.53 2.34 -0.16
CA SER A 222 -17.36 2.05 -1.38
C SER A 222 -17.62 0.61 -1.97
N VAL A 223 -18.79 0.54 -2.66
CA VAL A 223 -19.57 -0.51 -3.41
C VAL A 223 -20.14 -1.71 -2.64
N GLN A 224 -21.47 -1.98 -2.74
CA GLN A 224 -22.24 -2.88 -1.87
C GLN A 224 -21.67 -4.29 -1.63
N GLU A 225 -21.16 -4.97 -2.67
CA GLU A 225 -20.55 -6.29 -2.49
C GLU A 225 -19.19 -6.19 -1.77
N ILE A 226 -18.41 -5.17 -2.09
CA ILE A 226 -17.15 -4.87 -1.39
C ILE A 226 -17.42 -4.48 0.06
N LEU A 227 -18.47 -3.68 0.31
CA LEU A 227 -18.94 -3.32 1.64
C LEU A 227 -19.38 -4.54 2.44
N PHE A 228 -20.00 -5.53 1.78
CA PHE A 228 -20.36 -6.79 2.42
C PHE A 228 -19.12 -7.54 2.91
N TRP A 229 -18.13 -7.73 2.04
CA TRP A 229 -16.86 -8.42 2.39
C TRP A 229 -16.03 -7.64 3.41
N GLN A 230 -16.01 -6.32 3.30
CA GLN A 230 -15.39 -5.45 4.29
C GLN A 230 -16.10 -5.58 5.65
N GLY A 231 -17.44 -5.63 5.67
CA GLY A 231 -18.23 -5.87 6.87
C GLY A 231 -17.89 -7.20 7.55
N GLN A 232 -17.70 -8.28 6.77
CA GLN A 232 -17.24 -9.57 7.32
C GLN A 232 -15.83 -9.48 7.92
N THR A 233 -14.94 -8.74 7.26
CA THR A 233 -13.57 -8.51 7.72
C THR A 233 -13.56 -7.73 9.04
N MET A 234 -14.29 -6.61 9.12
CA MET A 234 -14.41 -5.78 10.32
C MET A 234 -15.05 -6.56 11.47
N ALA A 235 -16.11 -7.32 11.21
CA ALA A 235 -16.78 -8.14 12.22
C ALA A 235 -15.84 -9.19 12.82
N MET A 236 -15.05 -9.87 11.98
CA MET A 236 -14.02 -10.80 12.43
C MET A 236 -12.99 -10.12 13.34
N MET A 237 -12.47 -8.96 12.93
CA MET A 237 -11.45 -8.25 13.73
C MET A 237 -12.00 -7.80 15.08
N TYR A 238 -13.16 -7.15 15.10
CA TYR A 238 -13.80 -6.73 16.35
C TYR A 238 -14.12 -7.91 17.26
N HIS A 239 -14.51 -9.07 16.70
CA HIS A 239 -14.74 -10.27 17.50
C HIS A 239 -13.45 -10.76 18.17
N VAL A 240 -12.33 -10.81 17.46
CA VAL A 240 -11.01 -11.19 18.02
C VAL A 240 -10.59 -10.23 19.14
N VAL A 241 -10.74 -8.92 18.92
CA VAL A 241 -10.41 -7.89 19.92
C VAL A 241 -11.32 -8.01 21.15
N ALA A 242 -12.63 -8.13 20.96
CA ALA A 242 -13.59 -8.25 22.05
C ALA A 242 -13.36 -9.52 22.91
N GLU A 243 -13.06 -10.65 22.28
CA GLU A 243 -12.73 -11.89 22.99
C GLU A 243 -11.42 -11.76 23.77
N ALA A 244 -10.42 -11.02 23.26
CA ALA A 244 -9.19 -10.74 23.99
C ALA A 244 -9.46 -9.89 25.25
N ILE A 245 -10.20 -8.79 25.12
CA ILE A 245 -10.59 -7.93 26.27
C ILE A 245 -11.34 -8.75 27.32
N LYS A 246 -12.32 -9.55 26.88
CA LYS A 246 -13.13 -10.40 27.77
C LYS A 246 -12.29 -11.45 28.49
N LYS A 247 -11.34 -12.07 27.80
CA LYS A 247 -10.47 -13.12 28.36
C LYS A 247 -9.57 -12.58 29.47
N GLU A 248 -9.11 -11.35 29.36
CA GLU A 248 -8.29 -10.68 30.37
C GLU A 248 -9.14 -10.03 31.49
N GLY A 249 -10.47 -10.16 31.45
CA GLY A 249 -11.36 -9.60 32.47
C GLY A 249 -11.52 -8.08 32.39
N LEU A 250 -11.25 -7.48 31.22
CA LEU A 250 -11.16 -6.03 31.02
C LEU A 250 -12.43 -5.41 30.41
N SER A 251 -13.54 -6.16 30.34
CA SER A 251 -14.77 -5.73 29.64
C SER A 251 -15.49 -4.55 30.28
N ASP A 252 -15.28 -4.28 31.57
CA ASP A 252 -15.88 -3.13 32.26
C ASP A 252 -15.06 -1.85 32.11
N GLU A 253 -13.80 -1.96 31.67
CA GLU A 253 -12.84 -0.85 31.56
C GLU A 253 -12.61 -0.42 30.10
N TYR A 254 -12.55 -1.39 29.18
CA TYR A 254 -12.19 -1.13 27.78
C TYR A 254 -13.23 -1.64 26.79
N HIS A 255 -13.46 -0.84 25.75
CA HIS A 255 -14.26 -1.17 24.59
C HIS A 255 -13.35 -1.55 23.41
N PRO A 256 -13.76 -2.45 22.49
CA PRO A 256 -12.94 -2.80 21.32
C PRO A 256 -12.51 -1.59 20.45
N GLN A 257 -13.30 -0.51 20.44
CA GLN A 257 -12.96 0.73 19.73
C GLN A 257 -11.85 1.55 20.40
N ASP A 258 -11.47 1.25 21.65
CA ASP A 258 -10.28 1.87 22.24
C ASP A 258 -9.01 1.37 21.55
N TYR A 259 -9.07 0.18 20.93
CA TYR A 259 -7.94 -0.46 20.25
C TYR A 259 -8.04 -0.47 18.73
N LEU A 260 -9.24 -0.53 18.14
CA LEU A 260 -9.44 -0.64 16.69
C LEU A 260 -10.52 0.32 16.20
N ASN A 261 -10.16 1.27 15.34
CA ASN A 261 -11.08 2.27 14.81
C ASN A 261 -11.08 2.33 13.29
N PHE A 262 -12.26 2.33 12.69
CA PHE A 262 -12.42 2.50 11.25
C PHE A 262 -13.00 3.87 10.92
N PHE A 263 -12.37 4.60 10.01
CA PHE A 263 -12.82 5.93 9.57
C PHE A 263 -13.05 5.99 8.06
N CYS A 264 -13.69 7.06 7.61
CA CYS A 264 -13.73 7.47 6.21
C CYS A 264 -13.64 9.00 6.14
N LEU A 265 -13.27 9.52 4.97
CA LEU A 265 -13.14 10.97 4.78
C LEU A 265 -14.39 11.53 4.10
N GLY A 266 -14.85 12.68 4.58
CA GLY A 266 -15.97 13.40 4.02
C GLY A 266 -15.80 14.89 4.19
N LYS A 267 -16.27 15.65 3.20
CA LYS A 267 -16.28 17.12 3.24
C LYS A 267 -17.70 17.63 3.17
N ARG A 268 -17.93 18.80 3.77
CA ARG A 268 -19.15 19.58 3.62
C ARG A 268 -18.77 21.03 3.37
N GLU A 269 -19.40 21.66 2.38
CA GLU A 269 -19.15 23.06 2.02
C GLU A 269 -20.39 23.91 2.28
N ALA A 270 -20.23 25.02 2.98
CA ALA A 270 -21.29 26.00 3.09
C ALA A 270 -21.64 26.56 1.70
N SER A 271 -22.93 26.85 1.48
CA SER A 271 -23.36 27.58 0.28
C SER A 271 -22.76 28.98 0.30
N SER A 272 -22.04 29.37 -0.75
CA SER A 272 -21.57 30.74 -0.91
C SER A 272 -22.72 31.65 -1.32
N SER A 273 -22.86 32.81 -0.69
CA SER A 273 -23.83 33.87 -1.02
C SER A 273 -23.65 34.46 -2.44
N HIS A 274 -22.62 34.06 -3.18
CA HIS A 274 -22.33 34.50 -4.55
C HIS A 274 -22.58 33.44 -5.64
N GLN A 275 -23.14 32.27 -5.30
CA GLN A 275 -23.67 31.32 -6.29
C GLN A 275 -25.20 31.41 -6.33
N THR A 276 -25.70 32.59 -6.68
CA THR A 276 -27.05 32.77 -7.22
C THR A 276 -26.91 33.14 -8.70
N CYS A 277 -27.70 32.48 -9.55
CA CYS A 277 -27.77 32.56 -11.02
C CYS A 277 -26.82 31.56 -11.73
N SER A 278 -27.29 30.39 -12.17
CA SER A 278 -28.11 30.26 -13.38
C SER A 278 -29.15 29.13 -13.27
N SER A 279 -30.33 29.48 -12.79
CA SER A 279 -31.56 28.72 -13.04
C SER A 279 -32.03 28.97 -14.47
N SER A 280 -31.55 28.20 -15.46
CA SER A 280 -32.23 27.98 -16.75
C SER A 280 -31.44 27.09 -17.72
N SER A 281 -31.39 25.79 -17.46
CA SER A 281 -31.47 24.82 -18.57
C SER A 281 -32.37 23.67 -18.16
N HIS A 282 -33.58 23.66 -18.74
CA HIS A 282 -34.48 22.51 -18.69
C HIS A 282 -33.79 21.33 -19.35
N THR A 283 -33.18 20.46 -18.56
CA THR A 283 -32.81 19.12 -18.99
C THR A 283 -33.93 18.17 -18.56
N ASN A 284 -34.65 17.64 -19.55
CA ASN A 284 -35.60 16.54 -19.38
C ASN A 284 -34.83 15.30 -18.90
N LEU A 285 -34.64 15.16 -17.58
CA LEU A 285 -33.96 14.04 -16.96
C LEU A 285 -34.94 13.26 -16.07
N GLN A 286 -34.93 11.94 -16.23
CA GLN A 286 -35.88 11.00 -15.62
C GLN A 286 -35.86 11.06 -14.07
N PRO A 287 -36.98 10.80 -13.37
CA PRO A 287 -37.15 11.17 -11.95
C PRO A 287 -36.40 10.31 -10.92
N THR A 288 -35.95 9.11 -11.28
CA THR A 288 -35.46 8.11 -10.30
C THR A 288 -33.96 8.17 -10.04
N GLU A 289 -33.15 8.54 -11.03
CA GLU A 289 -31.68 8.66 -10.92
C GLU A 289 -31.23 9.90 -10.13
N ASN A 290 -32.17 10.79 -9.76
CA ASN A 290 -31.88 12.15 -9.33
C ASN A 290 -32.02 12.40 -7.82
N ARG A 291 -32.49 11.43 -7.02
CA ARG A 291 -32.71 11.67 -5.56
C ARG A 291 -31.39 11.78 -4.79
N ALA A 292 -30.42 10.92 -5.08
CA ALA A 292 -29.12 10.94 -4.41
C ALA A 292 -28.33 12.19 -4.78
N LEU A 293 -28.29 12.54 -6.07
CA LEU A 293 -27.64 13.75 -6.55
C LEU A 293 -28.28 15.01 -5.94
N ALA A 294 -29.61 15.13 -6.01
CA ALA A 294 -30.32 16.27 -5.41
C ALA A 294 -30.07 16.36 -3.90
N SER A 295 -30.01 15.22 -3.20
CA SER A 295 -29.71 15.21 -1.75
C SER A 295 -28.29 15.69 -1.46
N VAL A 296 -27.31 15.26 -2.25
CA VAL A 296 -25.91 15.62 -2.10
C VAL A 296 -25.68 17.10 -2.41
N GLN A 297 -26.29 17.62 -3.49
CA GLN A 297 -26.27 19.04 -3.83
C GLN A 297 -26.95 19.89 -2.74
N LYS A 298 -28.10 19.45 -2.23
CA LYS A 298 -28.83 20.13 -1.15
C LYS A 298 -28.06 20.14 0.17
N LEU A 299 -27.52 18.99 0.58
CA LEU A 299 -26.80 18.84 1.86
C LEU A 299 -25.35 19.34 1.78
N ARG A 300 -24.85 19.58 0.57
CA ARG A 300 -23.54 20.13 0.26
C ARG A 300 -22.39 19.31 0.84
N ARG A 301 -22.54 17.98 0.91
CA ARG A 301 -21.55 17.07 1.47
C ARG A 301 -21.35 15.86 0.59
N PHE A 302 -20.11 15.40 0.49
CA PHE A 302 -19.74 14.21 -0.25
C PHE A 302 -18.49 13.58 0.36
N MET A 303 -18.24 12.30 0.05
CA MET A 303 -17.02 11.65 0.52
C MET A 303 -15.79 12.24 -0.18
N ILE A 304 -14.69 12.30 0.56
CA ILE A 304 -13.36 12.42 -0.05
C ILE A 304 -12.92 10.98 -0.33
N TYR A 305 -12.57 10.70 -1.57
CA TYR A 305 -12.19 9.36 -1.97
C TYR A 305 -10.77 9.05 -1.51
N VAL A 306 -10.65 8.13 -0.56
CA VAL A 306 -9.37 7.61 -0.11
C VAL A 306 -8.87 6.60 -1.13
N HIS A 307 -7.96 7.03 -1.98
CA HIS A 307 -7.27 6.18 -2.94
C HIS A 307 -5.86 5.80 -2.47
N SER A 308 -5.42 6.29 -1.31
CA SER A 308 -4.18 5.89 -0.65
C SER A 308 -4.01 4.37 -0.57
N LYS A 309 -2.75 3.91 -0.58
CA LYS A 309 -2.36 2.57 -0.15
C LYS A 309 -1.08 2.64 0.68
N GLY A 310 -1.21 2.99 1.95
CA GLY A 310 -0.09 3.17 2.86
C GLY A 310 -0.35 2.69 4.27
N MET A 311 0.73 2.41 5.00
CA MET A 311 0.73 2.03 6.40
C MET A 311 1.94 2.65 7.10
N ILE A 312 1.70 3.32 8.23
CA ILE A 312 2.72 3.83 9.15
C ILE A 312 2.68 2.98 10.41
N VAL A 313 3.87 2.61 10.91
CA VAL A 313 4.05 1.80 12.11
C VAL A 313 4.95 2.56 13.08
N ASP A 314 4.43 2.82 14.28
CA ASP A 314 5.14 3.42 15.40
C ASP A 314 5.85 4.77 15.12
N ASP A 315 5.44 5.52 14.10
CA ASP A 315 6.15 6.70 13.56
C ASP A 315 7.61 6.42 13.13
N GLU A 316 7.99 5.15 12.98
CA GLU A 316 9.36 4.73 12.66
C GLU A 316 9.48 4.18 11.24
N TYR A 317 8.40 3.57 10.73
CA TYR A 317 8.43 2.82 9.48
C TYR A 317 7.17 3.08 8.64
N ILE A 318 7.36 3.26 7.34
CA ILE A 318 6.29 3.46 6.37
C ILE A 318 6.35 2.41 5.26
N ILE A 319 5.18 1.90 4.83
CA ILE A 319 5.00 1.22 3.54
C ILE A 319 4.00 2.04 2.73
N MET A 320 4.29 2.30 1.46
CA MET A 320 3.32 2.89 0.54
C MET A 320 3.55 2.44 -0.90
N GLY A 321 2.48 2.38 -1.68
CA GLY A 321 2.55 1.91 -3.07
C GLY A 321 1.20 1.84 -3.75
N SER A 322 1.05 0.89 -4.66
CA SER A 322 -0.19 0.67 -5.42
C SER A 322 -1.11 -0.40 -4.82
N ALA A 323 -0.58 -1.25 -3.93
CA ALA A 323 -1.28 -2.45 -3.46
C ALA A 323 -2.38 -2.15 -2.42
N ASN A 324 -3.63 -2.45 -2.79
CA ASN A 324 -4.76 -2.40 -1.87
C ASN A 324 -4.70 -3.53 -0.83
N ILE A 325 -5.33 -3.37 0.34
CA ILE A 325 -5.54 -4.47 1.28
C ILE A 325 -6.73 -5.31 0.80
N ASN A 326 -6.47 -6.11 -0.23
CA ASN A 326 -7.38 -7.11 -0.77
C ASN A 326 -6.57 -8.25 -1.42
N GLN A 327 -7.27 -9.34 -1.77
CA GLN A 327 -6.58 -10.46 -2.42
C GLN A 327 -6.03 -10.11 -3.80
N ARG A 328 -6.72 -9.24 -4.54
CA ARG A 328 -6.32 -8.84 -5.90
C ARG A 328 -4.91 -8.26 -5.92
N SER A 329 -4.57 -7.39 -4.97
CA SER A 329 -3.26 -6.75 -4.87
C SER A 329 -2.23 -7.56 -4.09
N LEU A 330 -2.63 -8.33 -3.08
CA LEU A 330 -1.69 -9.01 -2.16
C LEU A 330 -1.37 -10.48 -2.51
N ASP A 331 -2.02 -11.05 -3.51
CA ASP A 331 -1.82 -12.46 -3.93
C ASP A 331 -0.49 -12.70 -4.66
N GLY A 332 -0.01 -11.70 -5.41
CA GLY A 332 1.19 -11.81 -6.26
C GLY A 332 0.94 -12.37 -7.66
N SER A 333 -0.10 -13.19 -7.85
CA SER A 333 -0.44 -13.81 -9.15
C SER A 333 -1.74 -13.28 -9.79
N ARG A 334 -2.28 -12.19 -9.24
CA ARG A 334 -3.48 -11.51 -9.75
C ARG A 334 -3.09 -10.19 -10.42
N ASP A 335 -3.24 -9.07 -9.73
CA ASP A 335 -2.81 -7.77 -10.26
C ASP A 335 -1.31 -7.56 -9.94
N THR A 336 -0.59 -6.87 -10.83
CA THR A 336 0.82 -6.56 -10.61
C THR A 336 0.96 -5.24 -9.85
N GLU A 337 1.59 -5.26 -8.68
CA GLU A 337 1.71 -4.11 -7.77
C GLU A 337 3.18 -3.81 -7.43
N ILE A 338 3.44 -2.57 -7.03
CA ILE A 338 4.73 -2.12 -6.49
C ILE A 338 4.50 -1.27 -5.23
N ALA A 339 5.38 -1.42 -4.25
CA ALA A 339 5.42 -0.58 -3.06
C ALA A 339 6.86 -0.36 -2.65
N MET A 340 7.09 0.66 -1.83
CA MET A 340 8.33 0.79 -1.07
C MET A 340 8.01 0.70 0.41
N GLY A 341 8.99 0.28 1.21
CA GLY A 341 9.01 0.52 2.64
C GLY A 341 10.31 1.16 3.08
N ALA A 342 10.23 2.06 4.06
CA ALA A 342 11.40 2.79 4.51
C ALA A 342 11.32 3.22 5.98
N TYR A 343 12.50 3.51 6.51
CA TYR A 343 12.71 4.10 7.84
C TYR A 343 13.99 4.94 7.83
N GLN A 344 14.11 5.85 8.79
CA GLN A 344 15.34 6.59 9.05
C GLN A 344 16.01 6.03 10.30
N ARG A 345 17.25 5.51 10.17
CA ARG A 345 17.95 4.80 11.26
C ARG A 345 18.12 5.65 12.53
N LYS A 346 18.32 6.97 12.38
CA LYS A 346 18.55 7.88 13.51
C LYS A 346 17.27 8.33 14.21
N HIS A 347 16.09 7.99 13.66
CA HIS A 347 14.78 8.39 14.18
C HIS A 347 13.97 7.21 14.76
N THR A 348 14.58 6.05 14.98
CA THR A 348 13.91 4.89 15.60
C THR A 348 14.20 4.81 17.10
N CYS A 349 13.17 4.60 17.94
CA CYS A 349 13.25 4.51 19.41
C CYS A 349 13.90 3.20 19.93
N SER A 350 14.32 2.26 19.08
CA SER A 350 15.04 1.06 19.55
C SER A 350 16.18 0.65 18.62
N ALA A 351 17.24 0.11 19.24
CA ALA A 351 18.44 -0.33 18.55
C ALA A 351 18.15 -1.38 17.44
N MET A 352 18.16 -0.91 16.19
CA MET A 352 18.84 -1.47 15.01
C MET A 352 18.48 -2.85 14.42
N GLU A 353 17.48 -3.61 14.88
CA GLU A 353 17.18 -4.95 14.28
C GLU A 353 15.73 -5.23 13.84
N ARG A 354 14.77 -4.31 14.03
CA ARG A 354 13.33 -4.64 13.91
C ARG A 354 12.74 -4.66 12.50
N TYR A 355 13.32 -3.89 11.58
CA TYR A 355 12.84 -3.75 10.19
C TYR A 355 13.84 -4.29 9.17
N THR A 356 14.77 -5.15 9.61
CA THR A 356 15.85 -5.71 8.79
C THR A 356 15.32 -6.17 7.42
N VAL A 357 16.00 -5.70 6.37
CA VAL A 357 15.76 -5.94 4.95
C VAL A 357 15.17 -7.33 4.72
N ILE A 358 13.99 -7.40 4.11
CA ILE A 358 13.45 -8.67 3.63
C ILE A 358 14.30 -9.04 2.42
N GLU A 359 15.44 -9.74 2.57
CA GLU A 359 16.36 -9.99 1.45
C GLU A 359 15.64 -10.56 0.20
N CYS A 360 15.21 -9.69 -0.73
CA CYS A 360 14.71 -10.08 -2.04
C CYS A 360 15.91 -9.93 -2.98
N ARG A 361 16.74 -10.98 -3.06
CA ARG A 361 17.93 -11.01 -3.92
C ARG A 361 17.53 -11.08 -5.40
N SER A 362 17.08 -9.99 -6.00
CA SER A 362 16.84 -9.93 -7.44
C SER A 362 18.05 -9.37 -8.19
N GLY A 363 19.16 -10.12 -8.21
CA GLY A 363 20.32 -9.83 -9.08
C GLY A 363 21.33 -10.99 -9.11
N PRO A 364 22.09 -11.20 -10.21
CA PRO A 364 23.28 -12.04 -10.19
C PRO A 364 24.46 -11.23 -9.61
N SER A 365 25.24 -11.83 -8.69
CA SER A 365 26.35 -11.22 -7.91
C SER A 365 25.90 -10.22 -6.83
N THR A 366 26.32 -10.24 -5.56
CA THR A 366 27.56 -10.65 -4.90
C THR A 366 27.30 -10.98 -3.42
N LEU A 367 28.14 -11.83 -2.82
CA LEU A 367 28.19 -12.12 -1.39
C LEU A 367 28.37 -10.85 -0.54
N VAL A 368 27.42 -10.54 0.33
CA VAL A 368 27.69 -9.84 1.59
C VAL A 368 27.42 -10.83 2.71
N SER A 369 28.50 -11.36 3.26
CA SER A 369 28.48 -12.05 4.54
C SER A 369 28.30 -10.99 5.62
N SER A 370 27.08 -10.78 6.11
CA SER A 370 26.92 -10.32 7.49
C SER A 370 27.13 -11.54 8.38
N ARG A 371 28.23 -11.53 9.13
CA ARG A 371 28.52 -12.55 10.14
C ARG A 371 27.35 -12.59 11.11
N ILE A 372 26.64 -13.71 11.14
CA ILE A 372 25.79 -14.11 12.26
C ILE A 372 26.73 -14.26 13.46
N LEU A 373 26.85 -13.22 14.28
CA LEU A 373 27.27 -13.41 15.66
C LEU A 373 26.07 -14.01 16.37
N SER A 374 26.10 -15.34 16.53
CA SER A 374 25.23 -16.04 17.47
C SER A 374 25.39 -15.39 18.85
N ALA A 375 24.40 -14.63 19.29
CA ALA A 375 24.30 -14.23 20.69
C ALA A 375 23.90 -15.47 21.51
N ASN A 376 24.91 -16.29 21.85
CA ASN A 376 24.79 -17.26 22.93
C ASN A 376 24.52 -16.49 24.22
N ARG A 377 23.26 -16.48 24.66
CA ARG A 377 22.90 -16.06 26.02
C ARG A 377 23.45 -17.10 27.00
N THR A 378 24.66 -16.88 27.51
CA THR A 378 25.08 -17.49 28.77
C THR A 378 24.32 -16.81 29.92
N ALA A 379 23.44 -17.56 30.56
CA ALA A 379 22.76 -17.17 31.79
C ALA A 379 23.78 -16.89 32.92
N PRO A 380 23.60 -15.83 33.73
CA PRO A 380 24.40 -15.66 34.93
C PRO A 380 23.91 -16.66 35.99
N ARG A 381 24.82 -17.54 36.43
CA ARG A 381 24.64 -18.34 37.65
C ARG A 381 24.59 -17.38 38.84
N MET A 382 23.46 -17.33 39.53
CA MET A 382 23.42 -16.86 40.92
C MET A 382 24.25 -17.82 41.77
N ARG A 383 25.14 -17.26 42.59
CA ARG A 383 25.63 -17.88 43.82
C ARG A 383 24.90 -17.25 44.98
#